data_AF-A0A965L9R8-F1
#
_entry.id   AF-A0A965L9R8-F1
#
_cell.length_a   1.000
_cell.length_b   1.000
_cell.length_c   1.000
_cell.angle_alpha   90.00
_cell.angle_beta   90.00
_cell.angle_gamma   90.00
#
_symmetry.space_group_name_H-M   'P 1'
#
loop_
_entity.id
_entity.type
_entity.pdbx_description
1 polymer ?
#
loop_
_entity_poly.entity_id
_entity_poly.type
_entity_poly.pdbx_seq_one_letter_code
_entity_poly.pdbx_strand_id
1 'polypeptide(L)'
;EKLVQFSPSFTRKTTELLTPMLRGVFGILIRNGHFPPPPQDAILMDAMGQPILPEPEVSYVSKVALAIRAMHNLSLARTMERNAIIAHVRPEVLDNFKWDVISRETARNDGLPADWLAEEDEVESVRRARAEAQAKMQQQQETLTMAEAVGKAGSVKQDSALGRLMNQATA
;
A
#
# COMPACT_ATOMS: atom_id res chain seq x y z
N GLU A 1 10.94 -18.41 25.99
CA GLU A 1 10.96 -19.87 25.78
C GLU A 1 9.58 -20.52 25.78
N LYS A 2 8.77 -20.41 26.85
CA LYS A 2 7.45 -21.07 26.94
C LYS A 2 6.42 -20.66 25.87
N LEU A 3 6.47 -19.40 25.41
CA LEU A 3 5.57 -18.88 24.37
C LEU A 3 5.72 -19.59 23.00
N VAL A 4 6.95 -19.95 22.63
CA VAL A 4 7.23 -20.64 21.35
C VAL A 4 6.66 -22.07 21.38
N GLN A 5 6.74 -22.75 22.51
CA GLN A 5 6.16 -24.08 22.71
C GLN A 5 4.63 -24.08 22.76
N PHE A 6 4.01 -22.98 23.22
CA PHE A 6 2.56 -22.81 23.23
C PHE A 6 1.98 -22.43 21.86
N SER A 7 2.79 -21.92 20.93
CA SER A 7 2.34 -21.41 19.64
C SER A 7 1.59 -22.45 18.79
N PRO A 8 2.09 -23.68 18.56
CA PRO A 8 1.37 -24.67 17.74
C PRO A 8 0.03 -25.09 18.37
N SER A 9 0.00 -25.31 19.68
CA SER A 9 -1.21 -25.69 20.41
C SER A 9 -2.24 -24.57 20.45
N PHE A 10 -1.78 -23.32 20.57
CA PHE A 10 -2.64 -22.13 20.51
C PHE A 10 -3.24 -21.96 19.12
N THR A 11 -2.41 -22.04 18.07
CA THR A 11 -2.85 -21.96 16.67
C THR A 11 -3.92 -23.01 16.40
N ARG A 12 -3.67 -24.28 16.73
CA ARG A 12 -4.67 -25.36 16.58
C ARG A 12 -5.96 -25.08 17.34
N LYS A 13 -5.89 -24.63 18.59
CA LYS A 13 -7.10 -24.27 19.36
C LYS A 13 -7.87 -23.13 18.69
N THR A 14 -7.19 -22.13 18.16
CA THR A 14 -7.85 -21.02 17.47
C THR A 14 -8.45 -21.46 16.13
N THR A 15 -7.69 -22.16 15.28
CA THR A 15 -8.10 -22.50 13.91
C THR A 15 -9.06 -23.68 13.84
N GLU A 16 -8.85 -24.71 14.67
CA GLU A 16 -9.64 -25.96 14.61
C GLU A 16 -10.84 -25.96 15.57
N LEU A 17 -10.85 -25.12 16.62
CA LEU A 17 -11.91 -25.13 17.64
C LEU A 17 -12.62 -23.79 17.79
N LEU A 18 -11.91 -22.72 18.17
CA LEU A 18 -12.54 -21.45 18.51
C LEU A 18 -13.15 -20.77 17.27
N THR A 19 -12.45 -20.77 16.14
CA THR A 19 -12.94 -20.12 14.90
C THR A 19 -14.19 -20.80 14.36
N PRO A 20 -14.24 -22.12 14.17
CA PRO A 20 -15.46 -22.78 13.71
C PRO A 20 -16.61 -22.64 14.71
N MET A 21 -16.33 -22.67 16.03
CA MET A 21 -17.35 -22.45 17.05
C MET A 21 -17.93 -21.02 17.00
N LEU A 22 -17.08 -19.99 16.91
CA LEU A 22 -17.51 -18.59 16.82
C LEU A 22 -18.31 -18.32 15.55
N ARG A 23 -17.88 -18.87 14.41
CA ARG A 23 -18.65 -18.81 13.15
C ARG A 23 -20.00 -19.50 13.27
N GLY A 24 -20.05 -20.67 13.91
CA GLY A 24 -21.30 -21.37 14.19
C GLY A 24 -22.25 -20.56 15.06
N VAL A 25 -21.76 -19.98 16.16
CA VAL A 25 -22.55 -19.11 17.05
C VAL A 25 -23.06 -17.88 16.30
N PHE A 26 -22.21 -17.21 15.52
CA PHE A 26 -22.60 -16.08 14.69
C PHE A 26 -23.71 -16.46 13.71
N GLY A 27 -23.56 -17.58 12.99
CA GLY A 27 -24.54 -18.09 12.05
C GLY A 27 -25.90 -18.43 12.70
N ILE A 28 -25.90 -18.92 13.94
CA ILE A 28 -27.14 -19.18 14.69
C ILE A 28 -27.81 -17.86 15.08
N LEU A 29 -27.05 -16.92 15.65
CA LEU A 29 -27.57 -15.65 16.13
C LEU A 29 -28.14 -14.80 14.98
N ILE A 30 -27.52 -14.84 13.80
CA ILE A 30 -28.01 -14.07 12.65
C ILE A 30 -29.30 -14.64 12.08
N ARG A 31 -29.44 -15.97 11.99
CA ARG A 31 -30.71 -16.61 11.58
C ARG A 31 -31.84 -16.36 12.57
N ASN A 32 -31.51 -16.25 13.85
CA ASN A 32 -32.47 -15.95 14.91
C ASN A 32 -32.78 -14.44 15.05
N GLY A 33 -32.21 -13.58 14.21
CA GLY A 33 -32.49 -12.13 14.23
C GLY A 33 -31.96 -11.40 15.46
N HIS A 34 -30.94 -11.94 16.14
CA HIS A 34 -30.32 -11.28 17.30
C HIS A 34 -29.37 -10.13 16.92
N PHE A 35 -29.01 -10.02 15.63
CA PHE A 35 -28.19 -8.93 15.11
C PHE A 35 -29.08 -7.87 14.43
N PRO A 36 -28.65 -6.60 14.43
CA PRO A 36 -29.24 -5.60 13.55
C PRO A 36 -29.09 -6.04 12.07
N PRO A 37 -29.90 -5.47 11.15
CA PRO A 37 -29.75 -5.75 9.74
C PRO A 37 -28.29 -5.47 9.30
N PRO A 38 -27.67 -6.39 8.53
CA PRO A 38 -26.29 -6.22 8.12
C PRO A 38 -26.12 -4.96 7.27
N PRO A 39 -24.99 -4.23 7.42
CA PRO A 39 -24.68 -3.08 6.57
C PRO A 39 -24.60 -3.51 5.10
N GLN A 40 -24.95 -2.62 4.18
CA GLN A 40 -25.03 -2.94 2.74
C GLN A 40 -23.69 -3.45 2.20
N ASP A 41 -22.58 -2.89 2.68
CA ASP A 41 -21.22 -3.27 2.26
C ASP A 41 -20.82 -4.69 2.69
N ALA A 42 -21.49 -5.25 3.70
CA ALA A 42 -21.24 -6.62 4.15
C ALA A 42 -21.99 -7.66 3.30
N ILE A 43 -23.00 -7.26 2.52
CA ILE A 43 -23.78 -8.18 1.70
C ILE A 43 -23.07 -8.36 0.36
N LEU A 44 -22.59 -9.57 0.11
CA LEU A 44 -21.97 -9.95 -1.15
C LEU A 44 -22.99 -10.62 -2.07
N MET A 45 -22.74 -10.61 -3.38
CA MET A 45 -23.50 -11.44 -4.32
C MET A 45 -22.79 -12.76 -4.51
N ASP A 46 -23.54 -13.87 -4.42
CA ASP A 46 -23.01 -15.18 -4.78
C ASP A 46 -22.85 -15.32 -6.31
N ALA A 47 -22.29 -16.45 -6.76
CA ALA A 47 -22.09 -16.73 -8.18
C ALA A 47 -23.42 -16.80 -8.99
N MET A 48 -24.56 -16.84 -8.32
CA MET A 48 -25.91 -16.86 -8.89
C MET A 48 -26.64 -15.52 -8.71
N GLY A 49 -25.93 -14.47 -8.26
CA GLY A 49 -26.46 -13.12 -8.04
C GLY A 49 -27.38 -12.98 -6.83
N GLN A 50 -27.37 -13.94 -5.90
CA GLN A 50 -28.16 -13.86 -4.66
C GLN A 50 -27.39 -13.12 -3.57
N PRO A 51 -28.06 -12.25 -2.79
CA PRO A 51 -27.43 -11.57 -1.66
C PRO A 51 -27.12 -12.59 -0.56
N ILE A 52 -25.83 -12.75 -0.26
CA ILE A 52 -25.33 -13.57 0.82
C ILE A 52 -24.57 -12.69 1.81
N LEU A 53 -24.71 -13.00 3.09
CA LEU A 53 -23.82 -12.45 4.11
C LEU A 53 -22.66 -13.44 4.30
N PRO A 54 -21.42 -13.09 3.94
CA PRO A 54 -20.27 -13.95 4.16
C PRO A 54 -20.03 -14.18 5.65
N GLU A 55 -19.39 -15.31 5.97
CA GLU A 55 -18.95 -15.55 7.35
C GLU A 55 -17.92 -14.50 7.78
N PRO A 56 -17.98 -14.01 9.03
CA PRO A 56 -17.03 -13.02 9.51
C PRO A 56 -15.61 -13.61 9.59
N GLU A 57 -14.63 -12.77 9.26
CA GLU A 57 -13.24 -13.05 9.57
C GLU A 57 -13.00 -12.86 11.08
N VAL A 58 -12.55 -13.92 11.76
CA VAL A 58 -12.34 -13.91 13.21
C VAL A 58 -10.88 -13.61 13.52
N SER A 59 -10.62 -12.43 14.06
CA SER A 59 -9.29 -12.02 14.54
C SER A 59 -9.19 -12.17 16.06
N TYR A 60 -8.17 -12.89 16.54
CA TYR A 60 -7.91 -13.07 17.98
C TYR A 60 -6.95 -12.02 18.50
N VAL A 61 -7.47 -11.09 19.31
CA VAL A 61 -6.67 -10.05 19.97
C VAL A 61 -6.29 -10.52 21.40
N SER A 62 -5.43 -11.54 21.51
CA SER A 62 -4.90 -12.00 22.80
C SER A 62 -3.42 -11.66 22.95
N LYS A 63 -2.94 -11.42 24.18
CA LYS A 63 -1.50 -11.13 24.42
C LYS A 63 -0.57 -12.23 23.88
N VAL A 64 -1.05 -13.47 23.83
CA VAL A 64 -0.31 -14.62 23.28
C VAL A 64 -0.35 -14.62 21.76
N ALA A 65 -1.51 -14.33 21.14
CA ALA A 65 -1.63 -14.18 19.69
C ALA A 65 -0.76 -13.02 19.17
N LEU A 66 -0.77 -11.89 19.88
CA LEU A 66 0.07 -10.74 19.58
C LEU A 66 1.56 -11.09 19.71
N ALA A 67 1.95 -11.84 20.75
CA ALA A 67 3.33 -12.28 20.93
C ALA A 67 3.80 -13.26 19.82
N ILE A 68 2.92 -14.13 19.33
CA ILE A 68 3.23 -15.02 18.18
C ILE A 68 3.36 -14.19 16.89
N ARG A 69 2.43 -13.26 16.65
CA ARG A 69 2.48 -12.33 15.50
C ARG A 69 3.73 -11.44 15.52
N ALA A 70 4.15 -10.97 16.69
CA ALA A 70 5.39 -10.23 16.87
C ALA A 70 6.64 -11.04 16.46
N MET A 71 6.60 -12.38 16.52
CA MET A 71 7.70 -13.22 16.01
C MET A 71 7.81 -13.14 14.48
N HIS A 72 6.70 -12.97 13.75
CA HIS A 72 6.74 -12.73 12.31
C HIS A 72 7.40 -11.38 12.01
N ASN A 73 7.05 -10.33 12.76
CA ASN A 73 7.67 -9.01 12.63
C ASN A 73 9.18 -9.07 12.91
N LEU A 74 9.61 -9.84 13.92
CA LEU A 74 11.03 -10.06 14.20
C LEU A 74 11.76 -10.80 13.06
N SER A 75 11.09 -11.77 12.43
CA SER A 75 11.65 -12.53 11.31
C SER A 75 11.78 -11.67 10.05
N LEU A 76 10.79 -10.79 9.83
CA LEU A 76 10.83 -9.76 8.80
C LEU A 76 11.98 -8.79 9.03
N ALA A 77 12.14 -8.23 10.23
CA ALA A 77 13.20 -7.27 10.56
C ALA A 77 14.60 -7.84 10.25
N ARG A 78 14.86 -9.08 10.66
CA ARG A 78 16.13 -9.78 10.35
C ARG A 78 16.34 -10.00 8.86
N THR A 79 15.27 -10.32 8.13
CA THR A 79 15.31 -10.47 6.68
C THR A 79 15.62 -9.13 6.01
N MET A 80 15.03 -8.04 6.49
CA MET A 80 15.25 -6.70 5.96
C MET A 80 16.67 -6.19 6.24
N GLU A 81 17.22 -6.44 7.43
CA GLU A 81 18.62 -6.11 7.74
C GLU A 81 19.59 -6.79 6.76
N ARG A 82 19.38 -8.07 6.46
CA ARG A 82 20.22 -8.81 5.49
C ARG A 82 20.07 -8.27 4.08
N ASN A 83 18.84 -8.01 3.65
CA ASN A 83 18.57 -7.50 2.31
C ASN A 83 19.02 -6.04 2.15
N ALA A 84 19.09 -5.24 3.21
CA ALA A 84 19.61 -3.88 3.16
C ALA A 84 21.06 -3.86 2.66
N ILE A 85 21.90 -4.80 3.11
CA ILE A 85 23.30 -4.93 2.65
C ILE A 85 23.33 -5.24 1.15
N ILE A 86 22.46 -6.14 0.69
CA ILE A 86 22.38 -6.53 -0.73
C ILE A 86 21.87 -5.35 -1.58
N ALA A 87 20.89 -4.60 -1.07
CA ALA A 87 20.28 -3.46 -1.76
C ALA A 87 21.27 -2.32 -2.06
N HIS A 88 22.37 -2.21 -1.31
CA HIS A 88 23.44 -1.24 -1.62
C HIS A 88 24.14 -1.54 -2.95
N VAL A 89 24.17 -2.81 -3.35
CA VAL A 89 24.83 -3.27 -4.58
C VAL A 89 23.80 -3.59 -5.68
N ARG A 90 22.64 -4.14 -5.29
CA ARG A 90 21.55 -4.55 -6.17
C ARG A 90 20.21 -4.10 -5.57
N PRO A 91 19.77 -2.86 -5.87
CA PRO A 91 18.52 -2.34 -5.36
C PRO A 91 17.29 -3.17 -5.76
N GLU A 92 17.36 -3.88 -6.89
CA GLU A 92 16.26 -4.69 -7.44
C GLU A 92 15.87 -5.87 -6.54
N VAL A 93 16.73 -6.24 -5.57
CA VAL A 93 16.41 -7.26 -4.57
C VAL A 93 15.15 -6.91 -3.77
N LEU A 94 14.88 -5.61 -3.61
CA LEU A 94 13.72 -5.10 -2.90
C LEU A 94 12.41 -5.35 -3.65
N ASP A 95 12.44 -5.56 -4.97
CA ASP A 95 11.24 -5.81 -5.78
C ASP A 95 10.60 -7.18 -5.48
N ASN A 96 11.34 -8.09 -4.83
CA ASN A 96 10.83 -9.40 -4.41
C ASN A 96 9.78 -9.32 -3.29
N PHE A 97 9.63 -8.17 -2.64
CA PHE A 97 8.78 -8.01 -1.47
C PHE A 97 7.49 -7.27 -1.80
N LYS A 98 6.37 -7.80 -1.30
CA LYS A 98 5.07 -7.12 -1.35
C LYS A 98 5.01 -6.06 -0.25
N TRP A 99 5.60 -4.90 -0.50
CA TRP A 99 5.77 -3.83 0.50
C TRP A 99 4.47 -3.38 1.16
N ASP A 100 3.39 -3.24 0.38
CA ASP A 100 2.08 -2.84 0.90
C ASP A 100 1.50 -3.87 1.86
N VAL A 101 1.56 -5.15 1.49
CA VAL A 101 1.10 -6.27 2.33
C VAL A 101 1.94 -6.32 3.61
N ILE A 102 3.26 -6.25 3.48
CA ILE A 102 4.19 -6.30 4.61
C ILE A 102 3.91 -5.19 5.61
N SER A 103 3.69 -3.95 5.13
CA SER A 103 3.40 -2.80 5.99
C SER A 103 2.10 -2.99 6.78
N ARG A 104 1.02 -3.38 6.11
CA ARG A 104 -0.30 -3.62 6.75
C ARG A 104 -0.24 -4.79 7.75
N GLU A 105 0.38 -5.90 7.36
CA GLU A 105 0.50 -7.08 8.22
C GLU A 105 1.36 -6.80 9.45
N THR A 106 2.45 -6.04 9.31
CA THR A 106 3.28 -5.65 10.46
C THR A 106 2.48 -4.80 11.44
N ALA A 107 1.71 -3.82 10.95
CA ALA A 107 0.84 -2.99 11.78
C ALA A 107 -0.26 -3.81 12.51
N ARG A 108 -0.89 -4.75 11.81
CA ARG A 108 -1.88 -5.67 12.40
C ARG A 108 -1.23 -6.60 13.44
N ASN A 109 -0.01 -7.04 13.20
CA ASN A 109 0.76 -7.87 14.14
C ASN A 109 1.17 -7.09 15.40
N ASP A 110 1.40 -5.79 15.28
CA ASP A 110 1.68 -4.90 16.42
C ASP A 110 0.40 -4.51 17.19
N GLY A 111 -0.77 -4.87 16.68
CA GLY A 111 -2.06 -4.64 17.33
C GLY A 111 -2.65 -3.26 17.06
N LEU A 112 -2.26 -2.62 15.95
CA LEU A 112 -2.83 -1.36 15.52
C LEU A 112 -4.35 -1.53 15.30
N PRO A 113 -5.20 -0.59 15.78
CA PRO A 113 -6.62 -0.57 15.44
C PRO A 113 -6.83 -0.57 13.92
N ALA A 114 -7.79 -1.36 13.42
CA ALA A 114 -8.06 -1.46 11.99
C ALA A 114 -8.46 -0.11 11.38
N ASP A 115 -9.25 0.68 12.11
CA ASP A 115 -9.72 2.01 11.71
C ASP A 115 -8.59 3.03 11.48
N TRP A 116 -7.35 2.71 11.86
CA TRP A 116 -6.18 3.57 11.63
C TRP A 116 -5.44 3.24 10.33
N LEU A 117 -5.77 2.11 9.69
CA LEU A 117 -5.26 1.76 8.38
C LEU A 117 -6.23 2.29 7.32
N ALA A 118 -5.74 3.16 6.43
CA ALA A 118 -6.52 3.59 5.26
C ALA A 118 -6.88 2.40 4.38
N GLU A 119 -8.06 2.42 3.78
CA GLU A 119 -8.52 1.36 2.88
C GLU A 119 -7.64 1.24 1.64
N GLU A 120 -7.60 0.06 1.01
CA GLU A 120 -6.74 -0.17 -0.16
C GLU A 120 -7.10 0.72 -1.34
N ASP A 121 -8.41 0.89 -1.60
CA ASP A 121 -8.92 1.75 -2.66
C ASP A 121 -8.60 3.23 -2.42
N GLU A 122 -8.65 3.67 -1.16
CA GLU A 122 -8.29 5.04 -0.79
C GLU A 122 -6.80 5.29 -1.09
N VAL A 123 -5.92 4.38 -0.65
CA VAL A 123 -4.48 4.48 -0.90
C VAL A 123 -4.18 4.48 -2.40
N GLU A 124 -4.85 3.64 -3.18
CA GLU A 124 -4.67 3.60 -4.64
C GLU A 124 -5.16 4.89 -5.31
N SER A 125 -6.29 5.43 -4.87
CA SER A 125 -6.82 6.70 -5.38
C SER A 125 -5.85 7.86 -5.14
N VAL A 126 -5.27 7.94 -3.93
CA VAL A 126 -4.28 8.96 -3.55
C VAL A 126 -3.01 8.81 -4.38
N ARG A 127 -2.56 7.58 -4.65
CA ARG A 127 -1.39 7.31 -5.50
C ARG A 127 -1.64 7.70 -6.96
N ARG A 128 -2.82 7.38 -7.50
CA ARG A 128 -3.22 7.81 -8.86
C ARG A 128 -3.23 9.33 -8.97
N ALA A 129 -3.88 10.02 -8.04
CA ALA A 129 -3.89 11.48 -8.00
C ALA A 129 -2.48 12.09 -7.90
N ARG A 130 -1.59 11.47 -7.12
CA ARG A 130 -0.18 11.89 -7.00
C ARG A 130 0.58 11.69 -8.30
N ALA A 131 0.39 10.56 -8.98
CA ALA A 131 1.03 10.28 -10.27
C ALA A 131 0.58 11.27 -11.35
N GLU A 132 -0.72 11.59 -11.41
CA GLU A 132 -1.25 12.61 -12.33
C GLU A 132 -0.70 14.01 -12.04
N ALA A 133 -0.60 14.40 -10.76
CA ALA A 133 -0.02 15.68 -10.36
C ALA A 133 1.47 15.78 -10.74
N GLN A 134 2.24 14.70 -10.55
CA GLN A 134 3.65 14.64 -10.93
C GLN A 134 3.84 14.72 -12.45
N ALA A 135 3.00 14.03 -13.23
CA ALA A 135 3.04 14.11 -14.69
C ALA A 135 2.78 15.54 -15.20
N LYS A 136 1.79 16.24 -14.63
CA LYS A 136 1.50 17.64 -14.97
C LYS A 136 2.66 18.58 -14.63
N MET A 137 3.29 18.38 -13.47
CA MET A 137 4.46 19.19 -13.08
C MET A 137 5.67 18.94 -13.98
N GLN A 138 5.94 17.68 -14.36
CA GLN A 138 7.01 17.37 -15.31
C GLN A 138 6.77 18.03 -16.67
N GLN A 139 5.53 17.96 -17.20
CA GLN A 139 5.19 18.58 -18.47
C GLN A 139 5.35 20.12 -18.44
N GLN A 140 4.97 20.77 -17.34
CA GLN A 140 5.19 22.21 -17.16
C GLN A 140 6.68 22.56 -17.06
N GLN A 141 7.46 21.75 -16.34
CA GLN A 141 8.89 21.98 -16.23
C GLN A 141 9.61 21.81 -17.59
N GLU A 142 9.20 20.83 -18.39
CA GLU A 142 9.71 20.62 -19.76
C GLU A 142 9.32 21.77 -20.70
N THR A 143 8.10 22.29 -20.62
CA THR A 143 7.70 23.45 -21.44
C THR A 143 8.44 24.73 -21.04
N LEU A 144 8.66 24.97 -19.75
CA LEU A 144 9.43 26.12 -19.27
C LEU A 144 10.90 26.03 -19.66
N THR A 145 11.54 24.87 -19.49
CA THR A 145 12.93 24.65 -19.90
C THR A 145 13.12 24.76 -21.42
N MET A 146 12.16 24.27 -22.21
CA MET A 146 12.19 24.44 -23.66
C MET A 146 11.96 25.90 -24.09
N ALA A 147 11.07 26.62 -23.42
CA ALA A 147 10.86 28.05 -23.65
C ALA A 147 12.08 28.90 -23.27
N GLU A 148 12.76 28.58 -22.18
CA GLU A 148 14.03 29.23 -21.78
C GLU A 148 15.17 28.93 -22.77
N ALA A 149 15.25 27.70 -23.29
CA ALA A 149 16.23 27.33 -24.31
C ALA A 149 15.99 28.06 -25.64
N VAL A 150 14.74 28.21 -26.08
CA VAL A 150 14.37 28.98 -27.27
C VAL A 150 14.56 30.49 -27.04
N GLY A 151 14.24 31.01 -25.86
CA GLY A 151 14.47 32.40 -25.48
C GLY A 151 15.96 32.78 -25.49
N LYS A 152 16.82 31.92 -24.94
CA LYS A 152 18.29 32.11 -24.99
C LYS A 152 18.86 31.97 -26.41
N ALA A 153 18.33 31.07 -27.24
CA ALA A 153 18.72 30.96 -28.65
C ALA A 153 18.25 32.17 -29.50
N GLY A 154 17.08 32.74 -29.19
CA GLY A 154 16.54 33.94 -29.82
C GLY A 154 17.34 35.20 -29.48
N SER A 155 17.87 35.31 -28.25
CA SER A 155 18.72 36.45 -27.85
C SER A 155 20.15 36.44 -28.42
N VAL A 156 20.59 35.34 -29.04
CA VAL A 156 21.97 35.22 -29.59
C VAL A 156 22.07 35.66 -31.07
N LYS A 157 20.96 36.01 -31.74
CA LYS A 157 20.96 36.29 -33.20
C LYS A 157 20.80 37.74 -33.65
N GLN A 158 20.87 38.72 -32.75
CA GLN A 158 20.80 40.15 -33.15
C GLN A 158 22.13 40.92 -33.08
N ASP A 159 23.23 40.28 -32.67
CA ASP A 159 24.55 40.95 -32.59
C ASP A 159 25.70 40.13 -33.22
N SER A 160 25.39 39.23 -34.15
CA SER A 160 26.42 38.55 -34.95
C SER A 160 27.00 39.52 -35.97
N ALA A 161 28.34 39.60 -36.02
CA ALA A 161 29.16 40.51 -36.82
C ALA A 161 28.75 40.69 -38.30
N LEU A 162 27.97 39.77 -38.87
CA LEU A 162 27.38 39.85 -40.21
C LEU A 162 26.33 40.97 -40.37
N GLY A 163 25.56 41.31 -39.32
CA GLY A 163 24.57 42.39 -39.38
C GLY A 163 25.20 43.78 -39.45
N ARG A 164 26.39 43.95 -38.84
CA ARG A 164 27.15 45.20 -38.90
C ARG A 164 27.84 45.42 -40.25
N LEU A 165 28.21 44.33 -40.94
CA LEU A 165 28.82 44.40 -42.27
C LEU A 165 27.81 44.73 -43.38
N MET A 166 26.54 44.34 -43.25
CA MET A 166 25.51 44.67 -44.25
C MET A 166 25.04 46.14 -44.18
N ASN A 167 25.03 46.76 -43.00
CA ASN A 167 24.71 48.19 -42.86
C ASN A 167 25.86 49.12 -43.28
N GLN A 168 27.10 48.63 -43.36
CA GLN A 168 28.22 49.41 -43.89
C GLN A 168 28.34 49.33 -45.43
N ALA A 169 27.59 48.44 -46.08
CA ALA A 169 27.57 48.32 -47.54
C ALA A 169 26.46 49.16 -48.20
N THR A 170 25.65 49.89 -47.43
CA THR A 170 24.49 50.68 -47.91
C THR A 170 24.58 52.18 -47.62
N ALA A 171 25.77 52.69 -47.29
CA ALA A 171 26.10 54.13 -47.26
C ALA A 171 27.26 54.41 -48.22
#